data_AF-A0A164KQY5-F1
#
_entry.id   AF-A0A164KQY5-F1
#
_cell.length_a   1.000
_cell.length_b   1.000
_cell.length_c   1.000
_cell.angle_alpha   90.00
_cell.angle_beta   90.00
_cell.angle_gamma   90.00
#
_symmetry.space_group_name_H-M   'P 1'
#
loop_
_entity.id
_entity.type
_entity.pdbx_description
1 polymer ?
#
loop_
_entity_poly.entity_id
_entity_poly.type
_entity_poly.pdbx_seq_one_letter_code
_entity_poly.pdbx_strand_id
1 'polypeptide(L)'
;HPNARVFVTHGGMLGTQESIYHGVPLLGLPFGNDQRANVARAVRDGWGLKLDWDKVNDHVLDGAIRHLINDPSVKANVTKWSQLMHDEIMPGKEVAAYWIEYVIRHGGTKHLQLASKNMPFYQRNLIDVAFFLGVIASLFLLIVFMLTHALLQCYRKRTSEKQKKHEMFYFNKIIFNTMCSSFSLTTHTDGSNSKFLKNQSSQLNTGVFHFGKAHQLVTTIIVSSIRNTMRLQLITLVVLSALATESCMGERIVVLYPAGAKSHFYAVMPLLEELAERGHNLTVFSPYKGITKTIKDATEIFLASIAQKVDTIDIDWFGMQKQGSKQFFTMMRIMTDLSVLACEGTVTNPEFQNVIKNRDVDLFIVDAFGHEFIYPIIHKIGIPFVIHGSSSPLQTTLDAMGAPKEYASVPAMPLDFDNHMNFFQRLVNVVLGEALKLMRNILIIAKLDAIVQREFPGVKTIQEVEGEASLYISNAHAITNWPRSLPPTVLTIGAIHARPAKQLPPKFKVFADEAKDGFIVFTLGSFVSVSSMPQDLVDTFMRVFSKLPQRVIWKWEAAIPDNIPPNIMMVDWLPQQDL
;
A
#
# COMPACT_ATOMS: atom_id res chain seq x y z
N HIS A 1 -10.39 -22.73 14.18
CA HIS A 1 -10.64 -24.03 14.84
C HIS A 1 -10.23 -25.20 13.91
N PRO A 2 -9.71 -26.33 14.41
CA PRO A 2 -9.32 -27.48 13.57
C PRO A 2 -10.46 -28.13 12.77
N ASN A 3 -11.72 -27.94 13.20
CA ASN A 3 -12.89 -28.45 12.48
C ASN A 3 -13.40 -27.53 11.36
N ALA A 4 -12.80 -26.35 11.13
CA ALA A 4 -13.15 -25.52 9.97
C ALA A 4 -12.84 -26.22 8.63
N ARG A 5 -13.71 -26.05 7.63
CA ARG A 5 -13.59 -26.67 6.30
C ARG A 5 -13.70 -25.68 5.15
N VAL A 6 -14.58 -24.68 5.25
CA VAL A 6 -14.73 -23.61 4.23
C VAL A 6 -15.03 -22.29 4.92
N PHE A 7 -14.41 -21.22 4.44
CA PHE A 7 -14.74 -19.84 4.77
C PHE A 7 -15.48 -19.20 3.59
N VAL A 8 -16.78 -18.92 3.77
CA VAL A 8 -17.65 -18.30 2.77
C VAL A 8 -17.71 -16.79 3.05
N THR A 9 -17.28 -15.97 2.09
CA THR A 9 -17.19 -14.53 2.31
C THR A 9 -17.21 -13.72 1.01
N HIS A 10 -17.33 -12.40 1.13
CA HIS A 10 -17.23 -11.44 0.03
C HIS A 10 -15.82 -11.35 -0.59
N GLY A 11 -14.76 -11.75 0.15
CA GLY A 11 -13.39 -11.78 -0.36
C GLY A 11 -12.60 -10.47 -0.22
N GLY A 12 -12.91 -9.63 0.77
CA GLY A 12 -12.05 -8.49 1.13
C GLY A 12 -10.70 -8.96 1.70
N MET A 13 -9.68 -8.10 1.60
CA MET A 13 -8.27 -8.47 1.88
C MET A 13 -8.06 -9.14 3.25
N LEU A 14 -8.61 -8.59 4.34
CA LEU A 14 -8.39 -9.11 5.70
C LEU A 14 -8.89 -10.56 5.85
N GLY A 15 -10.12 -10.84 5.43
CA GLY A 15 -10.68 -12.20 5.48
C GLY A 15 -9.96 -13.15 4.52
N THR A 16 -9.46 -12.64 3.39
CA THR A 16 -8.65 -13.41 2.44
C THR A 16 -7.31 -13.83 3.07
N GLN A 17 -6.67 -12.92 3.81
CA GLN A 17 -5.45 -13.17 4.59
C GLN A 17 -5.70 -14.13 5.76
N GLU A 18 -6.79 -13.97 6.53
CA GLU A 18 -7.18 -14.91 7.61
C GLU A 18 -7.43 -16.32 7.08
N SER A 19 -8.08 -16.46 5.92
CA SER A 19 -8.32 -17.74 5.26
C SER A 19 -7.01 -18.45 4.91
N ILE A 20 -6.02 -17.72 4.40
CA ILE A 20 -4.67 -18.27 4.14
C ILE A 20 -3.98 -18.61 5.46
N TYR A 21 -3.95 -17.68 6.41
CA TYR A 21 -3.27 -17.81 7.70
C TYR A 21 -3.72 -19.09 8.42
N HIS A 22 -5.03 -19.26 8.66
CA HIS A 22 -5.57 -20.45 9.31
C HIS A 22 -5.65 -21.70 8.40
N GLY A 23 -5.23 -21.59 7.14
CA GLY A 23 -5.22 -22.70 6.19
C GLY A 23 -6.63 -23.21 5.84
N VAL A 24 -7.62 -22.32 5.72
CA VAL A 24 -9.02 -22.66 5.42
C VAL A 24 -9.37 -22.29 3.98
N PRO A 25 -9.88 -23.23 3.15
CA PRO A 25 -10.35 -22.95 1.79
C PRO A 25 -11.43 -21.86 1.71
N LEU A 26 -11.38 -21.06 0.64
CA LEU A 26 -12.20 -19.86 0.46
C LEU A 26 -13.35 -20.06 -0.55
N LEU A 27 -14.57 -19.68 -0.22
CA LEU A 27 -15.66 -19.48 -1.18
C LEU A 27 -15.99 -17.98 -1.26
N GLY A 28 -15.53 -17.35 -2.34
CA GLY A 28 -15.62 -15.91 -2.55
C GLY A 28 -16.84 -15.49 -3.38
N LEU A 29 -17.61 -14.53 -2.84
CA LEU A 29 -18.83 -13.94 -3.42
C LEU A 29 -18.68 -12.41 -3.57
N PRO A 30 -17.86 -11.91 -4.50
CA PRO A 30 -17.41 -10.51 -4.52
C PRO A 30 -18.45 -9.51 -5.03
N PHE A 31 -18.62 -8.40 -4.30
CA PHE A 31 -19.52 -7.28 -4.64
C PHE A 31 -18.89 -6.21 -5.53
N GLY A 32 -17.56 -6.18 -5.65
CA GLY A 32 -16.82 -5.17 -6.42
C GLY A 32 -15.44 -4.87 -5.84
N ASN A 33 -14.88 -3.71 -6.19
CA ASN A 33 -13.59 -3.21 -5.71
C ASN A 33 -12.45 -4.25 -5.83
N ASP A 34 -11.57 -4.34 -4.82
CA ASP A 34 -10.46 -5.30 -4.73
C ASP A 34 -10.92 -6.76 -4.65
N GLN A 35 -12.13 -7.00 -4.15
CA GLN A 35 -12.67 -8.33 -3.83
C GLN A 35 -12.64 -9.27 -5.03
N ARG A 36 -12.91 -8.75 -6.24
CA ARG A 36 -12.86 -9.56 -7.48
C ARG A 36 -11.44 -10.05 -7.77
N ALA A 37 -10.42 -9.21 -7.61
CA ALA A 37 -9.02 -9.58 -7.79
C ALA A 37 -8.52 -10.52 -6.66
N ASN A 38 -8.91 -10.29 -5.41
CA ASN A 38 -8.57 -11.13 -4.27
C ASN A 38 -9.09 -12.57 -4.44
N VAL A 39 -10.37 -12.73 -4.81
CA VAL A 39 -10.98 -14.05 -5.03
C VAL A 39 -10.44 -14.71 -6.29
N ALA A 40 -10.25 -13.97 -7.38
CA ALA A 40 -9.66 -14.52 -8.61
C ALA A 40 -8.24 -15.07 -8.38
N ARG A 41 -7.45 -14.42 -7.51
CA ARG A 41 -6.17 -14.97 -7.03
C ARG A 41 -6.36 -16.29 -6.29
N ALA A 42 -7.32 -16.38 -5.36
CA ALA A 42 -7.59 -17.62 -4.61
C ALA A 42 -7.97 -18.81 -5.52
N VAL A 43 -8.71 -18.53 -6.61
CA VAL A 43 -9.01 -19.51 -7.67
C VAL A 43 -7.75 -19.91 -8.43
N ARG A 44 -6.98 -18.94 -8.95
CA ARG A 44 -5.73 -19.18 -9.69
C ARG A 44 -4.73 -20.00 -8.88
N ASP A 45 -4.61 -19.69 -7.60
CA ASP A 45 -3.67 -20.31 -6.67
C ASP A 45 -4.19 -21.63 -6.07
N GLY A 46 -5.37 -22.08 -6.53
CA GLY A 46 -5.90 -23.41 -6.29
C GLY A 46 -6.40 -23.67 -4.86
N TRP A 47 -6.78 -22.62 -4.12
CA TRP A 47 -7.20 -22.74 -2.71
C TRP A 47 -8.58 -22.13 -2.41
N GLY A 48 -9.27 -21.60 -3.42
CA GLY A 48 -10.65 -21.12 -3.30
C GLY A 48 -11.45 -21.18 -4.59
N LEU A 49 -12.75 -20.88 -4.50
CA LEU A 49 -13.67 -20.74 -5.63
C LEU A 49 -14.31 -19.35 -5.64
N LYS A 50 -14.66 -18.87 -6.84
CA LYS A 50 -15.46 -17.65 -7.08
C LYS A 50 -16.87 -18.05 -7.47
N LEU A 51 -17.88 -17.43 -6.85
CA LEU A 51 -19.26 -17.44 -7.33
C LEU A 51 -19.71 -16.01 -7.60
N ASP A 52 -20.34 -15.76 -8.75
CA ASP A 52 -20.99 -14.49 -9.04
C ASP A 52 -22.45 -14.54 -8.54
N TRP A 53 -22.92 -13.49 -7.87
CA TRP A 53 -24.22 -13.44 -7.19
C TRP A 53 -25.44 -13.71 -8.09
N ASP A 54 -25.34 -13.41 -9.38
CA ASP A 54 -26.37 -13.64 -10.40
C ASP A 54 -26.52 -15.12 -10.81
N LYS A 55 -25.57 -15.98 -10.41
CA LYS A 55 -25.49 -17.40 -10.82
C LYS A 55 -25.68 -18.37 -9.66
N VAL A 56 -25.81 -17.88 -8.43
CA VAL A 56 -26.00 -18.71 -7.22
C VAL A 56 -27.36 -19.42 -7.30
N ASN A 57 -27.32 -20.74 -7.17
CA ASN A 57 -28.48 -21.64 -7.09
C ASN A 57 -28.06 -22.91 -6.33
N ASP A 58 -29.02 -23.76 -5.93
CA ASP A 58 -28.78 -24.94 -5.10
C ASP A 58 -27.64 -25.83 -5.62
N HIS A 59 -27.61 -26.12 -6.93
CA HIS A 59 -26.60 -26.99 -7.54
C HIS A 59 -25.21 -26.33 -7.59
N VAL A 60 -25.15 -25.05 -7.98
CA VAL A 60 -23.89 -24.31 -8.07
C VAL A 60 -23.25 -24.11 -6.70
N LEU A 61 -24.05 -23.81 -5.68
CA LEU A 61 -23.57 -23.60 -4.31
C LEU A 61 -23.15 -24.92 -3.64
N ASP A 62 -23.98 -25.97 -3.73
CA ASP A 62 -23.66 -27.30 -3.19
C ASP A 62 -22.39 -27.89 -3.85
N GLY A 63 -22.30 -27.82 -5.18
CA GLY A 63 -21.13 -28.30 -5.93
C GLY A 63 -19.85 -27.55 -5.57
N ALA A 64 -19.90 -26.22 -5.44
CA ALA A 64 -18.74 -25.42 -5.04
C ALA A 64 -18.27 -25.75 -3.62
N ILE A 65 -19.19 -25.88 -2.66
CA ILE A 65 -18.86 -26.27 -1.28
C ILE A 65 -18.28 -27.69 -1.24
N ARG A 66 -18.90 -28.65 -1.94
CA ARG A 66 -18.39 -30.03 -1.98
C ARG A 66 -17.02 -30.12 -2.64
N HIS A 67 -16.72 -29.33 -3.66
CA HIS A 67 -15.36 -29.29 -4.23
C HIS A 67 -14.34 -28.80 -3.20
N LEU A 68 -14.57 -27.65 -2.55
CA LEU A 68 -13.66 -27.07 -1.55
C LEU A 68 -13.41 -27.98 -0.34
N ILE A 69 -14.36 -28.85 0.02
CA ILE A 69 -14.26 -29.79 1.14
C ILE A 69 -13.55 -31.09 0.74
N ASN A 70 -13.88 -31.64 -0.44
CA ASN A 70 -13.48 -33.01 -0.80
C ASN A 70 -12.27 -33.10 -1.75
N ASP A 71 -11.87 -32.00 -2.41
CA ASP A 71 -10.66 -31.99 -3.23
C ASP A 71 -9.41 -31.79 -2.35
N PRO A 72 -8.51 -32.79 -2.23
CA PRO A 72 -7.34 -32.69 -1.37
C PRO A 72 -6.31 -31.66 -1.88
N SER A 73 -6.33 -31.31 -3.17
CA SER A 73 -5.42 -30.30 -3.73
C SER A 73 -5.74 -28.91 -3.18
N VAL A 74 -7.02 -28.59 -2.97
CA VAL A 74 -7.46 -27.31 -2.39
C VAL A 74 -6.90 -27.14 -0.96
N LYS A 75 -7.02 -28.19 -0.13
CA LYS A 75 -6.46 -28.17 1.22
C LYS A 75 -4.93 -28.17 1.23
N ALA A 76 -4.27 -28.86 0.29
CA ALA A 76 -2.81 -28.83 0.15
C ALA A 76 -2.31 -27.44 -0.25
N ASN A 77 -2.95 -26.79 -1.22
CA ASN A 77 -2.61 -25.45 -1.69
C ASN A 77 -2.78 -24.41 -0.58
N VAL A 78 -3.92 -24.37 0.12
CA VAL A 78 -4.10 -23.40 1.22
C VAL A 78 -3.11 -23.63 2.36
N THR A 79 -2.72 -24.89 2.63
CA THR A 79 -1.72 -25.22 3.67
C THR A 79 -0.31 -24.75 3.25
N LYS A 80 0.06 -24.90 1.97
CA LYS A 80 1.30 -24.36 1.42
C LYS A 80 1.35 -22.83 1.53
N TRP A 81 0.26 -22.13 1.22
CA TRP A 81 0.18 -20.68 1.36
C TRP A 81 0.14 -20.22 2.82
N SER A 82 -0.49 -20.99 3.72
CA SER A 82 -0.45 -20.78 5.17
C SER A 82 0.98 -20.82 5.71
N GLN A 83 1.77 -21.84 5.31
CA GLN A 83 3.18 -21.97 5.68
C GLN A 83 4.00 -20.76 5.20
N LEU A 84 3.85 -20.35 3.94
CA LEU A 84 4.53 -19.18 3.38
C LEU A 84 4.05 -17.84 3.99
N MET A 85 2.92 -17.80 4.70
CA MET A 85 2.43 -16.63 5.42
C MET A 85 2.92 -16.58 6.89
N HIS A 86 3.42 -17.70 7.42
CA HIS A 86 4.04 -17.77 8.75
C HIS A 86 5.57 -17.61 8.70
N ASP A 87 6.18 -17.65 7.52
CA ASP A 87 7.63 -17.54 7.29
C ASP A 87 8.09 -16.06 7.29
N GLU A 88 7.80 -15.33 8.38
CA GLU A 88 8.24 -13.96 8.62
C GLU A 88 9.45 -13.92 9.58
N ILE A 89 10.43 -13.04 9.30
CA ILE A 89 11.64 -12.86 10.12
C ILE A 89 11.32 -12.21 11.49
N MET A 90 10.26 -11.40 11.54
CA MET A 90 9.78 -10.66 12.71
C MET A 90 8.28 -10.39 12.51
N PRO A 91 7.43 -10.47 13.56
CA PRO A 91 6.00 -10.21 13.43
C PRO A 91 5.73 -8.82 12.83
N GLY A 92 4.92 -8.75 11.77
CA GLY A 92 4.71 -7.49 11.03
C GLY A 92 4.29 -6.27 11.89
N LYS A 93 3.59 -6.44 13.01
CA LYS A 93 3.26 -5.33 13.94
C LYS A 93 4.51 -4.66 14.54
N GLU A 94 5.55 -5.45 14.86
CA GLU A 94 6.81 -4.96 15.42
C GLU A 94 7.66 -4.25 14.36
N VAL A 95 7.65 -4.78 13.13
CA VAL A 95 8.28 -4.14 11.96
C VAL A 95 7.63 -2.79 11.69
N ALA A 96 6.30 -2.74 11.70
CA ALA A 96 5.54 -1.51 11.50
C ALA A 96 5.79 -0.49 12.62
N ALA A 97 5.82 -0.90 13.89
CA ALA A 97 6.11 -0.03 15.03
C ALA A 97 7.55 0.54 14.97
N TYR A 98 8.54 -0.29 14.66
CA TYR A 98 9.92 0.17 14.42
C TYR A 98 9.99 1.27 13.35
N TRP A 99 9.22 1.13 12.27
CA TRP A 99 9.18 2.11 11.18
C TRP A 99 8.41 3.39 11.55
N ILE A 100 7.36 3.30 12.38
CA ILE A 100 6.69 4.47 12.98
C ILE A 100 7.68 5.26 13.85
N GLU A 101 8.37 4.59 14.78
CA GLU A 101 9.43 5.21 15.60
C GLU A 101 10.57 5.78 14.74
N TYR A 102 10.92 5.13 13.61
CA TYR A 102 11.97 5.60 12.70
C TYR A 102 11.60 6.96 12.07
N VAL A 103 10.34 7.15 11.70
CA VAL A 103 9.84 8.46 11.22
C VAL A 103 9.98 9.52 12.31
N ILE A 104 9.67 9.19 13.56
CA ILE A 104 9.76 10.13 14.68
C ILE A 104 11.22 10.49 14.99
N ARG A 105 12.08 9.49 15.22
CA ARG A 105 13.53 9.63 15.52
C ARG A 105 14.31 10.46 14.50
N HIS A 106 13.80 10.60 13.27
CA HIS A 106 14.46 11.31 12.18
C HIS A 106 13.67 12.51 11.63
N GLY A 107 12.52 12.86 12.22
CA GLY A 107 11.67 13.96 11.76
C GLY A 107 11.17 13.78 10.31
N GLY A 108 10.90 12.54 9.91
CA GLY A 108 10.57 12.14 8.55
C GLY A 108 11.64 11.27 7.87
N THR A 109 11.50 11.11 6.56
CA THR A 109 12.21 10.09 5.75
C THR A 109 12.78 10.66 4.45
N LYS A 110 13.16 11.94 4.43
CA LYS A 110 13.58 12.66 3.21
C LYS A 110 14.73 11.98 2.45
N HIS A 111 15.61 11.27 3.17
CA HIS A 111 16.70 10.45 2.65
C HIS A 111 16.29 9.11 2.02
N LEU A 112 15.03 8.68 2.22
CA LEU A 112 14.44 7.46 1.62
C LEU A 112 13.56 7.78 0.39
N GLN A 113 13.19 9.05 0.18
CA GLN A 113 12.36 9.46 -0.95
C GLN A 113 13.15 9.38 -2.27
N LEU A 114 12.57 8.74 -3.29
CA LEU A 114 13.20 8.64 -4.61
C LEU A 114 13.15 9.98 -5.35
N ALA A 115 14.23 10.32 -6.06
CA ALA A 115 14.27 11.48 -6.96
C ALA A 115 13.16 11.43 -8.05
N SER A 116 12.70 10.23 -8.43
CA SER A 116 11.57 10.02 -9.37
C SER A 116 10.25 10.61 -8.91
N LYS A 117 10.07 10.86 -7.60
CA LYS A 117 8.89 11.54 -7.04
C LYS A 117 8.69 12.92 -7.69
N ASN A 118 9.78 13.69 -7.81
CA ASN A 118 9.75 15.08 -8.28
C ASN A 118 10.03 15.23 -9.79
N MET A 119 10.16 14.12 -10.53
CA MET A 119 10.43 14.14 -11.98
C MET A 119 9.13 14.30 -12.80
N PRO A 120 9.11 15.19 -13.81
CA PRO A 120 8.06 15.23 -14.82
C PRO A 120 7.83 13.87 -15.48
N PHE A 121 6.59 13.60 -15.87
CA PHE A 121 6.16 12.31 -16.44
C PHE A 121 7.05 11.84 -17.61
N TYR A 122 7.46 12.74 -18.50
CA TYR A 122 8.30 12.40 -19.66
C TYR A 122 9.71 11.94 -19.26
N GLN A 123 10.34 12.59 -18.27
CA GLN A 123 11.66 12.18 -17.75
C GLN A 123 11.57 10.86 -16.99
N ARG A 124 10.58 10.74 -16.09
CA ARG A 124 10.34 9.55 -15.27
C ARG A 124 10.08 8.27 -16.08
N ASN A 125 9.64 8.41 -17.33
CA ASN A 125 9.39 7.31 -18.26
C ASN A 125 10.33 7.33 -19.49
N LEU A 126 11.41 8.14 -19.46
CA LEU A 126 12.43 8.25 -20.52
C LEU A 126 11.88 8.53 -21.93
N ILE A 127 10.75 9.24 -22.02
CA ILE A 127 10.05 9.54 -23.29
C ILE A 127 10.87 10.52 -24.14
N ASP A 128 11.57 11.44 -23.48
CA ASP A 128 12.54 12.35 -24.10
C ASP A 128 13.75 11.60 -24.70
N VAL A 129 14.32 10.64 -23.96
CA VAL A 129 15.39 9.77 -24.46
C VAL A 129 14.92 8.89 -25.62
N ALA A 130 13.74 8.27 -25.49
CA ALA A 130 13.15 7.45 -26.55
C ALA A 130 12.87 8.26 -27.82
N PHE A 131 12.36 9.49 -27.68
CA PHE A 131 12.16 10.42 -28.79
C PHE A 131 13.48 10.80 -29.47
N PHE A 132 14.51 11.15 -28.71
CA PHE A 132 15.84 11.48 -29.23
C PHE A 132 16.47 10.33 -30.01
N LEU A 133 16.39 9.10 -29.47
CA LEU A 133 16.85 7.89 -30.17
C LEU A 133 16.03 7.61 -31.44
N GLY A 134 14.71 7.84 -31.41
CA GLY A 134 13.84 7.74 -32.58
C GLY A 134 14.19 8.73 -33.69
N VAL A 135 14.59 9.96 -33.34
CA VAL A 135 15.10 10.97 -34.29
C VAL A 135 16.42 10.51 -34.91
N ILE A 136 17.37 10.01 -34.11
CA ILE A 136 18.65 9.48 -34.61
C ILE A 136 18.41 8.30 -35.57
N ALA A 137 17.55 7.34 -35.20
CA ALA A 137 17.21 6.20 -36.05
C ALA A 137 16.56 6.65 -37.37
N SER A 138 15.67 7.65 -37.33
CA SER A 138 15.01 8.20 -38.51
C SER A 138 16.00 8.92 -39.44
N LEU A 139 16.95 9.68 -38.89
CA LEU A 139 18.02 10.33 -39.66
C LEU A 139 18.97 9.30 -40.29
N PHE A 140 19.33 8.23 -39.57
CA PHE A 140 20.13 7.13 -40.11
C PHE A 140 19.41 6.43 -41.27
N LEU A 141 18.13 6.08 -41.10
CA LEU A 141 17.32 5.48 -42.15
C LEU A 141 17.16 6.40 -43.37
N LEU A 142 17.02 7.71 -43.17
CA LEU A 142 16.98 8.70 -44.24
C LEU A 142 18.32 8.78 -45.00
N ILE A 143 19.46 8.75 -44.30
CA ILE A 143 20.79 8.71 -44.91
C ILE A 143 20.97 7.41 -45.72
N VAL A 144 20.60 6.26 -45.17
CA VAL A 144 20.63 4.96 -45.88
C VAL A 144 19.72 4.98 -47.11
N PHE A 145 18.53 5.57 -47.02
CA PHE A 145 17.62 5.75 -48.14
C PHE A 145 18.22 6.65 -49.23
N MET A 146 18.79 7.80 -48.85
CA MET A 146 19.45 8.71 -49.81
C MET A 146 20.67 8.06 -50.47
N LEU A 147 21.50 7.34 -49.72
CA LEU A 147 22.67 6.63 -50.25
C LEU A 147 22.27 5.47 -51.17
N THR A 148 21.28 4.65 -50.78
CA THR A 148 20.79 3.55 -51.64
C THR A 148 20.09 4.09 -52.89
N HIS A 149 19.30 5.16 -52.79
CA HIS A 149 18.71 5.83 -53.95
C HIS A 149 19.78 6.46 -54.86
N ALA A 150 20.82 7.11 -54.31
CA ALA A 150 21.95 7.63 -55.06
C ALA A 150 22.75 6.52 -55.74
N LEU A 151 23.02 5.40 -55.05
CA LEU A 151 23.67 4.22 -55.63
C LEU A 151 22.82 3.58 -56.73
N LEU A 152 21.49 3.52 -56.58
CA LEU A 152 20.57 3.05 -57.61
C LEU A 152 20.50 4.00 -58.81
N GLN A 153 20.58 5.33 -58.60
CA GLN A 153 20.70 6.30 -59.69
C GLN A 153 22.06 6.20 -60.38
N CYS A 154 23.16 6.05 -59.66
CA CYS A 154 24.49 5.79 -60.20
C CYS A 154 24.53 4.45 -60.94
N TYR A 155 23.84 3.41 -60.47
CA TYR A 155 23.72 2.13 -61.17
C TYR A 155 22.90 2.28 -62.46
N ARG A 156 21.73 2.94 -62.43
CA ARG A 156 20.91 3.23 -63.62
C ARG A 156 21.65 4.12 -64.64
N LYS A 157 22.37 5.13 -64.17
CA LYS A 157 23.28 5.94 -65.01
C LYS A 157 24.41 5.08 -65.57
N ARG A 158 25.02 4.19 -64.79
CA ARG A 158 26.12 3.31 -65.22
C ARG A 158 25.67 2.17 -66.14
N THR A 159 24.42 1.70 -66.08
CA THR A 159 23.86 0.77 -67.07
C THR A 159 23.48 1.50 -68.35
N SER A 160 22.84 2.67 -68.28
CA SER A 160 22.59 3.53 -69.44
C SER A 160 23.91 3.98 -70.11
N GLU A 161 24.91 4.36 -69.33
CA GLU A 161 26.26 4.62 -69.81
C GLU A 161 26.97 3.37 -70.29
N LYS A 162 26.76 2.18 -69.72
CA LYS A 162 27.32 0.93 -70.28
C LYS A 162 26.69 0.61 -71.63
N GLN A 163 25.42 0.92 -71.84
CA GLN A 163 24.72 0.73 -73.11
C GLN A 163 25.23 1.76 -74.15
N LYS A 164 25.26 3.05 -73.80
CA LYS A 164 25.90 4.10 -74.61
C LYS A 164 27.40 3.89 -74.82
N LYS A 165 28.12 3.26 -73.88
CA LYS A 165 29.53 2.85 -74.02
C LYS A 165 29.68 1.45 -74.60
N HIS A 166 28.62 0.74 -74.97
CA HIS A 166 28.72 -0.41 -75.86
C HIS A 166 28.73 0.12 -77.30
N GLU A 167 27.75 0.95 -77.63
CA GLU A 167 27.70 1.79 -78.84
C GLU A 167 29.01 2.60 -79.01
N MET A 168 29.44 3.30 -77.97
CA MET A 168 30.66 4.12 -77.99
C MET A 168 31.95 3.32 -77.71
N PHE A 169 31.93 2.03 -77.38
CA PHE A 169 33.15 1.19 -77.39
C PHE A 169 33.41 0.61 -78.78
N TYR A 170 32.36 0.32 -79.55
CA TYR A 170 32.48 0.20 -81.01
C TYR A 170 33.10 1.48 -81.61
N PHE A 171 32.71 2.65 -81.12
CA PHE A 171 33.22 3.95 -81.61
C PHE A 171 34.64 4.30 -81.11
N ASN A 172 34.95 4.12 -79.82
CA ASN A 172 36.20 4.59 -79.21
C ASN A 172 37.30 3.52 -79.04
N LYS A 173 37.04 2.24 -79.36
CA LYS A 173 38.13 1.28 -79.63
C LYS A 173 39.04 1.75 -80.79
N ILE A 174 38.55 2.68 -81.61
CA ILE A 174 39.28 3.37 -82.68
C ILE A 174 40.28 4.41 -82.13
N ILE A 175 40.01 5.06 -81.00
CA ILE A 175 40.55 6.42 -80.73
C ILE A 175 41.70 6.49 -79.71
N PHE A 176 41.63 5.83 -78.54
CA PHE A 176 42.59 6.16 -77.45
C PHE A 176 43.18 4.96 -76.71
N ASN A 177 44.51 4.82 -76.80
CA ASN A 177 45.32 3.76 -76.21
C ASN A 177 46.53 4.36 -75.45
N THR A 178 46.31 5.46 -74.69
CA THR A 178 47.36 6.48 -74.45
C THR A 178 47.41 7.06 -72.99
N MET A 179 48.26 6.47 -72.11
CA MET A 179 49.02 7.08 -70.96
C MET A 179 48.37 7.46 -69.56
N CYS A 180 49.17 7.57 -68.46
CA CYS A 180 48.88 7.81 -66.99
C CYS A 180 50.20 7.99 -66.12
N SER A 181 50.35 8.29 -64.78
CA SER A 181 49.59 8.83 -63.58
C SER A 181 50.48 8.98 -62.27
N SER A 182 49.95 9.30 -61.05
CA SER A 182 50.54 9.28 -59.63
C SER A 182 51.22 10.57 -59.04
N PHE A 183 51.61 10.79 -57.73
CA PHE A 183 51.69 9.99 -56.46
C PHE A 183 51.42 10.70 -55.04
N SER A 184 52.35 10.81 -54.04
CA SER A 184 52.10 10.99 -52.54
C SER A 184 53.38 11.29 -51.65
N LEU A 185 53.49 11.61 -50.30
CA LEU A 185 52.67 12.07 -49.10
C LEU A 185 53.50 12.37 -47.75
N THR A 186 52.96 13.11 -46.73
CA THR A 186 53.19 13.09 -45.20
C THR A 186 54.55 13.58 -44.53
N THR A 187 54.84 13.87 -43.20
CA THR A 187 54.21 13.83 -41.79
C THR A 187 54.97 14.61 -40.62
N HIS A 188 54.38 14.77 -39.39
CA HIS A 188 54.93 14.79 -37.96
C HIS A 188 55.17 16.07 -37.03
N THR A 189 55.69 15.87 -35.77
CA THR A 189 55.61 16.70 -34.47
C THR A 189 56.91 16.64 -33.55
N ASP A 190 57.10 16.92 -32.22
CA ASP A 190 56.32 17.08 -30.92
C ASP A 190 57.13 17.67 -29.67
N GLY A 191 56.61 17.79 -28.40
CA GLY A 191 57.39 18.17 -27.13
C GLY A 191 56.69 18.55 -25.75
N SER A 192 57.36 18.54 -24.54
CA SER A 192 56.77 18.92 -23.17
C SER A 192 57.69 19.08 -21.87
N ASN A 193 57.11 19.40 -20.66
CA ASN A 193 57.60 19.37 -19.20
C ASN A 193 58.49 20.55 -18.62
N SER A 194 58.75 20.86 -17.29
CA SER A 194 58.21 20.66 -15.87
C SER A 194 59.10 21.41 -14.77
N LYS A 195 59.08 21.43 -13.38
CA LYS A 195 58.38 20.87 -12.13
C LYS A 195 58.92 21.53 -10.76
N PHE A 196 58.38 21.18 -9.54
CA PHE A 196 58.93 21.28 -8.10
C PHE A 196 58.83 22.63 -7.24
N LEU A 197 59.04 22.85 -5.89
CA LEU A 197 59.06 22.21 -4.48
C LEU A 197 59.35 23.33 -3.36
N LYS A 198 59.37 23.30 -1.97
CA LYS A 198 58.90 22.55 -0.71
C LYS A 198 59.26 23.33 0.65
N ASN A 199 58.80 22.90 1.88
CA ASN A 199 59.33 23.11 3.31
C ASN A 199 58.90 24.35 4.23
N GLN A 200 58.96 24.46 5.60
CA GLN A 200 59.19 23.54 6.80
C GLN A 200 58.49 23.83 8.22
N SER A 201 59.17 24.20 9.37
CA SER A 201 58.81 23.87 10.83
C SER A 201 59.58 24.68 11.97
N SER A 202 59.47 24.67 13.35
CA SER A 202 58.51 24.35 14.51
C SER A 202 59.20 24.32 15.96
N GLN A 203 58.61 24.69 17.16
CA GLN A 203 58.98 24.24 18.61
C GLN A 203 58.18 24.82 19.88
N LEU A 204 58.60 24.61 21.18
CA LEU A 204 57.78 24.57 22.48
C LEU A 204 58.56 24.79 23.87
N ASN A 205 57.98 25.27 25.04
CA ASN A 205 58.56 25.16 26.46
C ASN A 205 57.61 25.34 27.75
N THR A 206 58.07 25.14 29.04
CA THR A 206 57.23 24.99 30.33
C THR A 206 57.83 25.47 31.74
N GLY A 207 57.12 25.30 32.92
CA GLY A 207 57.60 25.60 34.34
C GLY A 207 56.66 25.29 35.58
N VAL A 208 57.14 25.27 36.87
CA VAL A 208 56.44 24.77 38.14
C VAL A 208 56.89 25.46 39.49
N PHE A 209 56.12 25.46 40.62
CA PHE A 209 56.53 25.98 41.98
C PHE A 209 55.88 25.34 43.28
N HIS A 210 56.09 25.93 44.48
CA HIS A 210 56.15 25.37 45.88
C HIS A 210 54.85 25.11 46.72
N PHE A 211 55.05 24.45 47.89
CA PHE A 211 54.06 24.11 48.95
C PHE A 211 54.37 24.82 50.29
N GLY A 212 53.37 25.01 51.19
CA GLY A 212 53.64 25.54 52.54
C GLY A 212 52.41 25.80 53.42
N LYS A 213 51.51 26.72 53.04
CA LYS A 213 50.22 26.98 53.73
C LYS A 213 49.19 25.85 53.57
N ALA A 214 49.64 24.64 53.23
CA ALA A 214 48.82 23.59 52.68
C ALA A 214 47.80 23.06 53.68
N HIS A 215 48.17 22.63 54.89
CA HIS A 215 47.35 21.65 55.60
C HIS A 215 45.93 22.12 56.00
N GLN A 216 45.76 23.30 56.61
CA GLN A 216 44.41 23.82 56.95
C GLN A 216 43.61 24.22 55.69
N LEU A 217 44.30 24.77 54.70
CA LEU A 217 43.70 25.08 53.40
C LEU A 217 43.22 23.78 52.74
N VAL A 218 44.01 22.71 52.78
CA VAL A 218 43.72 21.37 52.26
C VAL A 218 42.57 20.72 53.01
N THR A 219 42.48 20.78 54.34
CA THR A 219 41.30 20.25 55.06
C THR A 219 40.03 21.02 54.67
N THR A 220 40.10 22.34 54.51
CA THR A 220 38.96 23.17 54.09
C THR A 220 38.58 22.93 52.62
N ILE A 221 39.58 22.78 51.74
CA ILE A 221 39.42 22.38 50.34
C ILE A 221 38.84 20.97 50.27
N ILE A 222 39.29 20.00 51.08
CA ILE A 222 38.75 18.64 51.10
C ILE A 222 37.30 18.64 51.56
N VAL A 223 36.92 19.32 52.65
CA VAL A 223 35.52 19.36 53.11
C VAL A 223 34.64 20.09 52.09
N SER A 224 35.10 21.21 51.51
CA SER A 224 34.37 21.89 50.44
C SER A 224 34.32 21.07 49.14
N SER A 225 35.35 20.31 48.83
CA SER A 225 35.46 19.43 47.66
C SER A 225 34.54 18.23 47.80
N ILE A 226 34.54 17.53 48.94
CA ILE A 226 33.57 16.46 49.25
C ILE A 226 32.15 17.01 49.14
N ARG A 227 31.85 18.18 49.74
CA ARG A 227 30.53 18.81 49.64
C ARG A 227 30.16 19.20 48.20
N ASN A 228 31.12 19.68 47.42
CA ASN A 228 30.91 20.05 46.01
C ASN A 228 30.78 18.80 45.11
N THR A 229 31.52 17.73 45.38
CA THR A 229 31.43 16.43 44.71
C THR A 229 30.11 15.74 45.03
N MET A 230 29.64 15.75 46.28
CA MET A 230 28.31 15.26 46.64
C MET A 230 27.20 16.09 46.00
N ARG A 231 27.35 17.42 45.93
CA ARG A 231 26.44 18.29 45.17
C ARG A 231 26.46 17.98 43.67
N LEU A 232 27.65 17.78 43.08
CA LEU A 232 27.80 17.45 41.67
C LEU A 232 27.21 16.07 41.37
N GLN A 233 27.47 15.06 42.20
CA GLN A 233 26.85 13.73 42.13
C GLN A 233 25.33 13.80 42.26
N LEU A 234 24.79 14.62 43.18
CA LEU A 234 23.35 14.81 43.31
C LEU A 234 22.74 15.52 42.09
N ILE A 235 23.42 16.55 41.54
CA ILE A 235 23.01 17.22 40.30
C ILE A 235 23.08 16.24 39.12
N THR A 236 24.13 15.43 39.00
CA THR A 236 24.26 14.37 38.00
C THR A 236 23.17 13.32 38.17
N LEU A 237 22.82 12.92 39.39
CA LEU A 237 21.73 11.97 39.64
C LEU A 237 20.37 12.57 39.24
N VAL A 238 20.11 13.83 39.59
CA VAL A 238 18.89 14.56 39.20
C VAL A 238 18.82 14.71 37.68
N VAL A 239 19.90 15.10 37.02
CA VAL A 239 19.98 15.22 35.56
C VAL A 239 19.82 13.87 34.87
N LEU A 240 20.45 12.80 35.37
CA LEU A 240 20.25 11.45 34.86
C LEU A 240 18.81 10.96 35.07
N SER A 241 18.18 11.29 36.20
CA SER A 241 16.76 10.97 36.42
C SER A 241 15.82 11.80 35.53
N ALA A 242 16.15 13.07 35.25
CA ALA A 242 15.38 13.93 34.35
C ALA A 242 15.47 13.43 32.89
N LEU A 243 16.69 13.14 32.43
CA LEU A 243 16.94 12.51 31.12
C LEU A 243 16.29 11.13 31.02
N ALA A 244 16.25 10.36 32.12
CA ALA A 244 15.53 9.08 32.16
C ALA A 244 14.00 9.27 32.12
N THR A 245 13.44 10.34 32.71
CA THR A 245 12.01 10.65 32.57
C THR A 245 11.64 11.19 31.19
N GLU A 246 12.50 12.00 30.56
CA GLU A 246 12.35 12.37 29.13
C GLU A 246 12.41 11.12 28.25
N SER A 247 13.32 10.18 28.54
CA SER A 247 13.41 8.86 27.89
C SER A 247 12.26 7.89 28.26
N CYS A 248 11.30 8.32 29.08
CA CYS A 248 10.16 7.50 29.55
C CYS A 248 8.80 8.07 29.10
N MET A 249 8.77 9.24 28.44
CA MET A 249 7.55 9.78 27.84
C MET A 249 7.44 9.35 26.37
N GLY A 250 6.47 8.49 26.06
CA GLY A 250 6.20 8.11 24.68
C GLY A 250 5.48 9.22 23.90
N GLU A 251 5.89 9.36 22.64
CA GLU A 251 5.43 10.36 21.67
C GLU A 251 3.90 10.34 21.49
N ARG A 252 3.30 11.50 21.20
CA ARG A 252 1.84 11.65 20.96
C ARG A 252 1.53 11.36 19.50
N ILE A 253 0.84 10.25 19.24
CA ILE A 253 0.47 9.81 17.89
C ILE A 253 -1.03 9.97 17.68
N VAL A 254 -1.42 10.78 16.70
CA VAL A 254 -2.83 11.00 16.33
C VAL A 254 -3.21 10.10 15.16
N VAL A 255 -4.22 9.28 15.36
CA VAL A 255 -4.65 8.23 14.41
C VAL A 255 -6.00 8.60 13.82
N LEU A 256 -6.07 8.77 12.50
CA LEU A 256 -7.22 9.36 11.80
C LEU A 256 -7.88 8.33 10.87
N TYR A 257 -8.99 7.75 11.34
CA TYR A 257 -9.84 6.80 10.61
C TYR A 257 -11.29 7.30 10.55
N PRO A 258 -11.56 8.43 9.86
CA PRO A 258 -12.82 9.15 10.04
C PRO A 258 -14.02 8.50 9.33
N ALA A 259 -13.81 7.70 8.29
CA ALA A 259 -14.83 6.88 7.66
C ALA A 259 -14.23 5.56 7.12
N GLY A 260 -15.03 4.80 6.37
CA GLY A 260 -14.69 3.44 5.93
C GLY A 260 -15.19 2.37 6.90
N ALA A 261 -15.11 1.09 6.50
CA ALA A 261 -15.63 -0.03 7.28
C ALA A 261 -14.76 -0.36 8.51
N LYS A 262 -15.33 -1.01 9.53
CA LYS A 262 -14.61 -1.45 10.76
C LYS A 262 -13.32 -2.25 10.46
N SER A 263 -13.30 -3.00 9.35
CA SER A 263 -12.12 -3.71 8.86
C SER A 263 -10.92 -2.82 8.51
N HIS A 264 -11.10 -1.53 8.17
CA HIS A 264 -9.97 -0.61 7.99
C HIS A 264 -9.24 -0.37 9.31
N PHE A 265 -9.98 -0.15 10.39
CA PHE A 265 -9.38 0.04 11.71
C PHE A 265 -8.76 -1.26 12.24
N TYR A 266 -9.45 -2.41 12.09
CA TYR A 266 -8.87 -3.71 12.49
C TYR A 266 -7.58 -4.07 11.73
N ALA A 267 -7.34 -3.51 10.55
CA ALA A 267 -6.06 -3.67 9.84
C ALA A 267 -4.90 -2.98 10.57
N VAL A 268 -5.11 -1.77 11.12
CA VAL A 268 -4.06 -1.00 11.83
C VAL A 268 -3.99 -1.30 13.33
N MET A 269 -5.09 -1.76 13.93
CA MET A 269 -5.21 -2.00 15.38
C MET A 269 -4.01 -2.74 16.01
N PRO A 270 -3.41 -3.79 15.41
CA PRO A 270 -2.25 -4.48 15.97
C PRO A 270 -0.97 -3.62 16.05
N LEU A 271 -0.80 -2.67 15.13
CA LEU A 271 0.26 -1.66 15.19
C LEU A 271 -0.01 -0.67 16.33
N LEU A 272 -1.28 -0.29 16.55
CA LEU A 272 -1.64 0.61 17.64
C LEU A 272 -1.46 -0.07 19.02
N GLU A 273 -1.86 -1.33 19.14
CA GLU A 273 -1.61 -2.15 20.33
C GLU A 273 -0.10 -2.28 20.62
N GLU A 274 0.73 -2.49 19.59
CA GLU A 274 2.20 -2.52 19.73
C GLU A 274 2.78 -1.17 20.17
N LEU A 275 2.35 -0.06 19.56
CA LEU A 275 2.83 1.29 19.92
C LEU A 275 2.44 1.68 21.35
N ALA A 276 1.23 1.32 21.80
CA ALA A 276 0.77 1.55 23.16
C ALA A 276 1.54 0.71 24.19
N GLU A 277 1.88 -0.54 23.88
CA GLU A 277 2.74 -1.34 24.77
C GLU A 277 4.18 -0.81 24.83
N ARG A 278 4.68 -0.19 23.75
CA ARG A 278 5.94 0.59 23.74
C ARG A 278 5.84 1.96 24.44
N GLY A 279 4.66 2.33 24.94
CA GLY A 279 4.45 3.51 25.79
C GLY A 279 4.04 4.79 25.05
N HIS A 280 3.78 4.73 23.74
CA HIS A 280 3.27 5.89 22.99
C HIS A 280 1.86 6.27 23.39
N ASN A 281 1.58 7.57 23.48
CA ASN A 281 0.24 8.08 23.76
C ASN A 281 -0.57 8.18 22.47
N LEU A 282 -1.69 7.45 22.38
CA LEU A 282 -2.47 7.32 21.14
C LEU A 282 -3.82 8.02 21.25
N THR A 283 -4.09 8.97 20.35
CA THR A 283 -5.39 9.65 20.22
C THR A 283 -6.06 9.24 18.91
N VAL A 284 -7.15 8.47 19.00
CA VAL A 284 -7.79 7.79 17.87
C VAL A 284 -9.12 8.46 17.51
N PHE A 285 -9.20 9.03 16.31
CA PHE A 285 -10.42 9.60 15.74
C PHE A 285 -11.14 8.55 14.89
N SER A 286 -12.36 8.16 15.28
CA SER A 286 -13.13 7.10 14.59
C SER A 286 -14.65 7.28 14.71
N PRO A 287 -15.45 6.91 13.71
CA PRO A 287 -16.92 6.82 13.81
C PRO A 287 -17.40 5.57 14.56
N TYR A 288 -16.50 4.80 15.19
CA TYR A 288 -16.83 3.56 15.89
C TYR A 288 -16.57 3.69 17.40
N LYS A 289 -17.66 3.68 18.18
CA LYS A 289 -17.61 3.82 19.63
C LYS A 289 -17.10 2.54 20.32
N GLY A 290 -16.10 2.69 21.18
CA GLY A 290 -15.44 1.60 21.89
C GLY A 290 -14.57 0.73 20.98
N ILE A 291 -14.00 1.31 19.92
CA ILE A 291 -13.09 0.63 19.00
C ILE A 291 -11.68 0.51 19.58
N THR A 292 -11.29 1.42 20.50
CA THR A 292 -9.96 1.39 21.15
C THR A 292 -9.87 0.45 22.35
N LYS A 293 -10.93 -0.30 22.70
CA LYS A 293 -11.04 -1.06 23.97
C LYS A 293 -9.94 -2.08 24.28
N THR A 294 -9.18 -2.54 23.28
CA THR A 294 -8.03 -3.44 23.45
C THR A 294 -6.68 -2.72 23.45
N ILE A 295 -6.67 -1.44 23.06
CA ILE A 295 -5.48 -0.60 22.99
C ILE A 295 -5.28 0.06 24.35
N LYS A 296 -4.19 -0.31 25.01
CA LYS A 296 -3.74 0.21 26.30
C LYS A 296 -3.68 1.74 26.29
N ASP A 297 -4.28 2.35 27.31
CA ASP A 297 -4.25 3.80 27.62
C ASP A 297 -4.60 4.77 26.46
N ALA A 298 -5.27 4.28 25.40
CA ALA A 298 -5.59 5.08 24.21
C ALA A 298 -6.85 5.95 24.37
N THR A 299 -6.75 7.21 23.93
CA THR A 299 -7.85 8.18 23.93
C THR A 299 -8.73 8.02 22.69
N GLU A 300 -10.04 7.76 22.87
CA GLU A 300 -11.00 7.63 21.77
C GLU A 300 -11.77 8.96 21.52
N ILE A 301 -11.64 9.52 20.31
CA ILE A 301 -12.43 10.64 19.84
C ILE A 301 -13.52 10.12 18.89
N PHE A 302 -14.72 9.92 19.44
CA PHE A 302 -15.86 9.39 18.70
C PHE A 302 -16.49 10.43 17.75
N LEU A 303 -16.39 10.17 16.45
CA LEU A 303 -16.90 11.03 15.37
C LEU A 303 -18.41 10.85 15.15
N ALA A 304 -19.20 11.24 16.16
CA ALA A 304 -20.65 11.04 16.21
C ALA A 304 -21.41 11.57 14.98
N SER A 305 -20.98 12.72 14.43
CA SER A 305 -21.60 13.35 13.25
C SER A 305 -21.39 12.58 11.95
N ILE A 306 -20.31 11.79 11.86
CA ILE A 306 -20.07 10.87 10.73
C ILE A 306 -20.81 9.56 10.97
N ALA A 307 -20.71 8.98 12.17
CA ALA A 307 -21.40 7.75 12.54
C ALA A 307 -22.92 7.82 12.25
N GLN A 308 -23.60 8.84 12.79
CA GLN A 308 -25.03 9.06 12.57
C GLN A 308 -25.41 9.20 11.10
N LYS A 309 -24.57 9.86 10.29
CA LYS A 309 -24.83 10.03 8.85
C LYS A 309 -24.58 8.72 8.09
N VAL A 310 -23.53 7.96 8.41
CA VAL A 310 -23.27 6.63 7.82
C VAL A 310 -24.43 5.67 8.09
N ASP A 311 -24.98 5.67 9.31
CA ASP A 311 -26.14 4.83 9.68
C ASP A 311 -27.42 5.17 8.87
N THR A 312 -27.48 6.32 8.18
CA THR A 312 -28.59 6.68 7.27
C THR A 312 -28.35 6.33 5.80
N ILE A 313 -27.17 5.83 5.43
CA ILE A 313 -26.85 5.47 4.03
C ILE A 313 -27.24 4.01 3.79
N ASP A 314 -28.50 3.78 3.44
CA ASP A 314 -28.94 2.47 2.91
C ASP A 314 -28.33 2.24 1.51
N ILE A 315 -27.78 1.04 1.29
CA ILE A 315 -27.10 0.65 0.06
C ILE A 315 -27.54 -0.76 -0.33
N ASP A 316 -28.32 -0.86 -1.41
CA ASP A 316 -28.67 -2.13 -2.03
C ASP A 316 -27.48 -2.75 -2.78
N TRP A 317 -26.58 -3.36 -2.00
CA TRP A 317 -25.38 -4.05 -2.49
C TRP A 317 -25.70 -5.19 -3.48
N PHE A 318 -26.88 -5.81 -3.37
CA PHE A 318 -27.30 -6.96 -4.16
C PHE A 318 -27.90 -6.52 -5.52
N GLY A 319 -28.81 -5.56 -5.52
CA GLY A 319 -29.29 -4.92 -6.75
C GLY A 319 -28.20 -4.14 -7.47
N MET A 320 -27.18 -3.62 -6.76
CA MET A 320 -25.96 -3.09 -7.39
C MET A 320 -25.23 -4.10 -8.29
N GLN A 321 -25.28 -5.41 -8.00
CA GLN A 321 -24.67 -6.42 -8.89
C GLN A 321 -25.41 -6.52 -10.24
N LYS A 322 -26.72 -6.21 -10.26
CA LYS A 322 -27.58 -6.25 -11.45
C LYS A 322 -27.40 -5.02 -12.35
N GLN A 323 -26.53 -4.06 -11.99
CA GLN A 323 -26.33 -2.79 -12.72
C GLN A 323 -25.32 -2.87 -13.89
N GLY A 324 -24.57 -3.98 -14.02
CA GLY A 324 -23.54 -4.12 -15.06
C GLY A 324 -22.48 -3.00 -14.99
N SER A 325 -22.16 -2.37 -16.13
CA SER A 325 -21.18 -1.27 -16.19
C SER A 325 -21.56 -0.03 -15.35
N LYS A 326 -22.85 0.18 -15.05
CA LYS A 326 -23.29 1.30 -14.18
C LYS A 326 -22.86 1.11 -12.73
N GLN A 327 -22.66 -0.14 -12.27
CA GLN A 327 -22.20 -0.48 -10.92
C GLN A 327 -20.94 0.31 -10.52
N PHE A 328 -20.01 0.47 -11.45
CA PHE A 328 -18.76 1.20 -11.23
C PHE A 328 -19.01 2.68 -10.90
N PHE A 329 -19.88 3.35 -11.64
CA PHE A 329 -20.22 4.76 -11.39
C PHE A 329 -21.03 4.94 -10.09
N THR A 330 -21.91 3.98 -9.78
CA THR A 330 -22.62 3.94 -8.49
C THR A 330 -21.64 3.83 -7.33
N MET A 331 -20.65 2.94 -7.42
CA MET A 331 -19.57 2.82 -6.43
C MET A 331 -18.75 4.11 -6.32
N MET A 332 -18.29 4.70 -7.44
CA MET A 332 -17.56 5.97 -7.42
C MET A 332 -18.35 7.10 -6.74
N ARG A 333 -19.67 7.16 -6.92
CA ARG A 333 -20.54 8.10 -6.19
C ARG A 333 -20.52 7.81 -4.68
N ILE A 334 -20.77 6.57 -4.26
CA ILE A 334 -20.76 6.17 -2.84
C ILE A 334 -19.41 6.54 -2.18
N MET A 335 -18.29 6.25 -2.84
CA MET A 335 -16.95 6.59 -2.36
C MET A 335 -16.76 8.12 -2.26
N THR A 336 -17.27 8.89 -3.23
CA THR A 336 -17.25 10.35 -3.20
C THR A 336 -18.04 10.92 -2.03
N ASP A 337 -19.27 10.43 -1.83
CA ASP A 337 -20.18 10.96 -0.82
C ASP A 337 -19.69 10.61 0.60
N LEU A 338 -19.12 9.41 0.79
CA LEU A 338 -18.43 9.01 2.02
C LEU A 338 -17.17 9.85 2.29
N SER A 339 -16.36 10.14 1.27
CA SER A 339 -15.13 10.96 1.42
C SER A 339 -15.46 12.42 1.78
N VAL A 340 -16.51 12.98 1.16
CA VAL A 340 -17.02 14.33 1.48
C VAL A 340 -17.56 14.38 2.91
N LEU A 341 -18.35 13.38 3.31
CA LEU A 341 -18.83 13.21 4.68
C LEU A 341 -17.68 13.14 5.70
N ALA A 342 -16.68 12.30 5.43
CA ALA A 342 -15.49 12.15 6.26
C ALA A 342 -14.73 13.47 6.39
N CYS A 343 -14.58 14.19 5.28
CA CYS A 343 -13.95 15.51 5.23
C CYS A 343 -14.68 16.49 6.13
N GLU A 344 -15.93 16.84 5.82
CA GLU A 344 -16.70 17.83 6.57
C GLU A 344 -16.77 17.51 8.07
N GLY A 345 -17.06 16.26 8.42
CA GLY A 345 -17.19 15.82 9.80
C GLY A 345 -15.88 15.79 10.60
N THR A 346 -14.72 15.75 9.92
CA THR A 346 -13.40 15.81 10.56
C THR A 346 -12.88 17.24 10.64
N VAL A 347 -12.92 18.00 9.54
CA VAL A 347 -12.36 19.37 9.51
C VAL A 347 -13.13 20.35 10.40
N THR A 348 -14.42 20.10 10.66
CA THR A 348 -15.25 20.89 11.59
C THR A 348 -15.26 20.34 13.02
N ASN A 349 -14.56 19.22 13.30
CA ASN A 349 -14.54 18.62 14.63
C ASN A 349 -13.73 19.49 15.63
N PRO A 350 -14.29 19.88 16.79
CA PRO A 350 -13.60 20.72 17.76
C PRO A 350 -12.28 20.15 18.29
N GLU A 351 -12.20 18.83 18.54
CA GLU A 351 -10.98 18.20 19.05
C GLU A 351 -9.90 18.11 17.97
N PHE A 352 -10.27 17.85 16.72
CA PHE A 352 -9.33 17.91 15.59
C PHE A 352 -8.79 19.33 15.41
N GLN A 353 -9.66 20.35 15.44
CA GLN A 353 -9.25 21.76 15.42
C GLN A 353 -8.34 22.12 16.60
N ASN A 354 -8.61 21.59 17.81
CA ASN A 354 -7.78 21.80 18.99
C ASN A 354 -6.36 21.19 18.82
N VAL A 355 -6.26 19.95 18.33
CA VAL A 355 -4.98 19.29 17.99
C VAL A 355 -4.18 20.10 16.96
N ILE A 356 -4.82 20.49 15.85
CA ILE A 356 -4.15 21.26 14.76
C ILE A 356 -3.72 22.65 15.25
N LYS A 357 -4.51 23.31 16.10
CA LYS A 357 -4.21 24.63 16.66
C LYS A 357 -3.05 24.60 17.66
N ASN A 358 -3.08 23.65 18.60
CA ASN A 358 -2.11 23.58 19.69
C ASN A 358 -0.81 22.87 19.30
N ARG A 359 -0.83 22.06 18.21
CA ARG A 359 0.27 21.18 17.77
C ARG A 359 0.66 20.17 18.86
N ASP A 360 -0.35 19.63 19.53
CA ASP A 360 -0.22 18.66 20.62
C ASP A 360 -0.08 17.22 20.07
N VAL A 361 0.89 17.04 19.15
CA VAL A 361 1.04 15.83 18.32
C VAL A 361 2.42 15.79 17.68
N ASP A 362 3.05 14.63 17.73
CA ASP A 362 4.42 14.38 17.23
C ASP A 362 4.42 13.58 15.91
N LEU A 363 3.36 12.78 15.68
CA LEU A 363 3.14 12.04 14.44
C LEU A 363 1.64 11.86 14.13
N PHE A 364 1.27 11.89 12.85
CA PHE A 364 -0.04 11.41 12.37
C PHE A 364 0.04 10.04 11.69
N ILE A 365 -0.93 9.16 11.96
CA ILE A 365 -1.22 7.95 11.18
C ILE A 365 -2.59 8.12 10.51
N VAL A 366 -2.67 7.99 9.19
CA VAL A 366 -3.86 8.31 8.39
C VAL A 366 -4.28 7.13 7.52
N ASP A 367 -5.56 6.74 7.54
CA ASP A 367 -6.06 5.70 6.62
C ASP A 367 -6.02 6.16 5.15
N ALA A 368 -5.50 5.31 4.26
CA ALA A 368 -5.21 5.65 2.88
C ALA A 368 -6.43 5.95 1.98
N PHE A 369 -7.66 5.71 2.43
CA PHE A 369 -8.79 5.46 1.53
C PHE A 369 -9.90 6.52 1.63
N GLY A 370 -9.79 7.60 0.85
CA GLY A 370 -10.78 8.70 0.80
C GLY A 370 -10.53 9.81 1.84
N HIS A 371 -9.39 9.75 2.55
CA HIS A 371 -9.03 10.66 3.63
C HIS A 371 -7.88 11.62 3.27
N GLU A 372 -7.54 11.74 1.98
CA GLU A 372 -6.42 12.55 1.50
C GLU A 372 -6.57 14.05 1.79
N PHE A 373 -7.79 14.50 2.14
CA PHE A 373 -8.09 15.85 2.63
C PHE A 373 -7.30 16.27 3.88
N ILE A 374 -6.77 15.29 4.63
CA ILE A 374 -5.96 15.53 5.83
C ILE A 374 -4.55 16.03 5.45
N TYR A 375 -4.00 15.61 4.31
CA TYR A 375 -2.60 15.83 3.95
C TYR A 375 -2.21 17.33 3.83
N PRO A 376 -3.02 18.24 3.26
CA PRO A 376 -2.70 19.68 3.26
C PRO A 376 -2.70 20.31 4.66
N ILE A 377 -3.52 19.80 5.57
CA ILE A 377 -3.70 20.35 6.92
C ILE A 377 -2.47 20.02 7.78
N ILE A 378 -2.04 18.75 7.77
CA ILE A 378 -0.83 18.31 8.48
C ILE A 378 0.44 18.90 7.86
N HIS A 379 0.49 19.06 6.53
CA HIS A 379 1.58 19.78 5.85
C HIS A 379 1.67 21.26 6.28
N LYS A 380 0.54 21.92 6.58
CA LYS A 380 0.51 23.33 7.06
C LYS A 380 1.14 23.49 8.44
N ILE A 381 0.96 22.51 9.33
CA ILE A 381 1.56 22.54 10.67
C ILE A 381 3.00 21.99 10.68
N GLY A 382 3.37 21.14 9.71
CA GLY A 382 4.74 20.65 9.54
C GLY A 382 5.10 19.44 10.40
N ILE A 383 4.09 18.72 10.90
CA ILE A 383 4.25 17.47 11.65
C ILE A 383 4.37 16.30 10.65
N PRO A 384 5.29 15.33 10.83
CA PRO A 384 5.41 14.18 9.95
C PRO A 384 4.15 13.29 10.01
N PHE A 385 3.93 12.51 8.95
CA PHE A 385 2.81 11.58 8.88
C PHE A 385 3.13 10.30 8.11
N VAL A 386 2.41 9.25 8.47
CA VAL A 386 2.43 7.94 7.81
C VAL A 386 1.02 7.61 7.32
N ILE A 387 0.94 7.16 6.07
CA ILE A 387 -0.31 6.64 5.51
C ILE A 387 -0.37 5.14 5.78
N HIS A 388 -1.52 4.62 6.21
CA HIS A 388 -1.77 3.20 6.37
C HIS A 388 -2.88 2.72 5.40
N GLY A 389 -2.56 1.79 4.51
CA GLY A 389 -3.51 1.10 3.63
C GLY A 389 -4.02 -0.20 4.23
N SER A 390 -5.33 -0.35 4.41
CA SER A 390 -5.98 -1.58 4.91
C SER A 390 -5.90 -2.78 3.94
N SER A 391 -5.45 -2.55 2.70
CA SER A 391 -5.25 -3.55 1.65
C SER A 391 -4.08 -3.16 0.72
N SER A 392 -3.99 -3.78 -0.47
CA SER A 392 -2.97 -3.52 -1.49
C SER A 392 -2.88 -2.03 -1.90
N PRO A 393 -1.67 -1.48 -2.15
CA PRO A 393 -1.52 -0.04 -2.39
C PRO A 393 -2.26 0.45 -3.63
N LEU A 394 -2.94 1.59 -3.50
CA LEU A 394 -3.56 2.28 -4.64
C LEU A 394 -2.51 2.85 -5.59
N GLN A 395 -2.72 2.69 -6.90
CA GLN A 395 -1.76 3.15 -7.92
C GLN A 395 -1.53 4.67 -7.86
N THR A 396 -2.52 5.46 -7.43
CA THR A 396 -2.38 6.92 -7.29
C THR A 396 -1.42 7.31 -6.17
N THR A 397 -1.46 6.58 -5.05
CA THR A 397 -0.54 6.82 -3.93
C THR A 397 0.85 6.28 -4.23
N LEU A 398 0.95 5.14 -4.94
CA LEU A 398 2.24 4.65 -5.47
C LEU A 398 2.88 5.64 -6.45
N ASP A 399 2.11 6.20 -7.38
CA ASP A 399 2.55 7.27 -8.29
C ASP A 399 3.12 8.46 -7.50
N ALA A 400 2.40 8.91 -6.47
CA ALA A 400 2.76 10.06 -5.62
C ALA A 400 4.01 9.79 -4.75
N MET A 401 4.18 8.57 -4.25
CA MET A 401 5.36 8.13 -3.49
C MET A 401 6.59 7.85 -4.39
N GLY A 402 6.48 8.05 -5.70
CA GLY A 402 7.60 7.94 -6.65
C GLY A 402 7.80 6.56 -7.29
N ALA A 403 6.92 5.58 -7.02
CA ALA A 403 7.01 4.22 -7.55
C ALA A 403 6.75 4.16 -9.08
N PRO A 404 7.33 3.20 -9.82
CA PRO A 404 7.04 3.00 -11.23
C PRO A 404 5.59 2.54 -11.50
N LYS A 405 5.12 2.77 -12.73
CA LYS A 405 3.81 2.32 -13.22
C LYS A 405 3.91 0.94 -13.87
N GLU A 406 3.53 -0.10 -13.12
CA GLU A 406 3.73 -1.49 -13.52
C GLU A 406 2.53 -2.11 -14.26
N TYR A 407 1.83 -1.33 -15.10
CA TYR A 407 0.66 -1.81 -15.86
C TYR A 407 0.92 -3.03 -16.78
N ALA A 408 2.20 -3.34 -17.04
CA ALA A 408 2.59 -4.51 -17.82
C ALA A 408 2.41 -5.84 -17.06
N SER A 409 2.47 -5.83 -15.73
CA SER A 409 2.47 -7.01 -14.86
C SER A 409 1.48 -6.92 -13.69
N VAL A 410 0.93 -5.73 -13.40
CA VAL A 410 0.02 -5.51 -12.28
C VAL A 410 -1.34 -4.97 -12.75
N PRO A 411 -2.42 -5.76 -12.63
CA PRO A 411 -3.79 -5.31 -12.85
C PRO A 411 -4.23 -4.16 -11.94
N ALA A 412 -5.04 -3.25 -12.46
CA ALA A 412 -5.78 -2.26 -11.70
C ALA A 412 -6.84 -2.94 -10.82
N MET A 413 -7.07 -2.38 -9.62
CA MET A 413 -7.89 -2.97 -8.54
C MET A 413 -9.23 -3.63 -8.95
N PRO A 414 -10.07 -3.06 -9.84
CA PRO A 414 -11.36 -3.68 -10.19
C PRO A 414 -11.29 -4.81 -11.25
N LEU A 415 -10.10 -5.14 -11.77
CA LEU A 415 -9.89 -6.19 -12.78
C LEU A 415 -9.51 -7.52 -12.12
N ASP A 416 -10.16 -8.62 -12.51
CA ASP A 416 -9.79 -9.99 -12.14
C ASP A 416 -8.80 -10.64 -13.13
N PHE A 417 -7.90 -9.82 -13.70
CA PHE A 417 -6.76 -10.30 -14.49
C PHE A 417 -5.63 -10.84 -13.58
N ASP A 418 -4.70 -11.59 -14.16
CA ASP A 418 -3.47 -12.04 -13.52
C ASP A 418 -2.26 -11.16 -13.87
N ASN A 419 -1.05 -11.57 -13.48
CA ASN A 419 0.20 -10.90 -13.85
C ASN A 419 0.78 -11.30 -15.22
N HIS A 420 0.07 -12.10 -16.01
CA HIS A 420 0.49 -12.63 -17.32
C HIS A 420 -0.40 -12.09 -18.47
N MET A 421 -0.87 -10.85 -18.31
CA MET A 421 -1.76 -10.16 -19.24
C MET A 421 -1.25 -10.13 -20.69
N ASN A 422 -2.10 -10.57 -21.62
CA ASN A 422 -1.89 -10.41 -23.05
C ASN A 422 -1.91 -8.92 -23.48
N PHE A 423 -1.64 -8.61 -24.76
CA PHE A 423 -1.61 -7.23 -25.25
C PHE A 423 -2.91 -6.44 -24.98
N PHE A 424 -4.08 -7.03 -25.23
CA PHE A 424 -5.37 -6.36 -25.04
C PHE A 424 -5.71 -6.20 -23.55
N GLN A 425 -5.37 -7.18 -22.71
CA GLN A 425 -5.50 -7.05 -21.25
C GLN A 425 -4.61 -5.91 -20.72
N ARG A 426 -3.36 -5.80 -21.18
CA ARG A 426 -2.47 -4.67 -20.80
C ARG A 426 -2.99 -3.33 -21.31
N LEU A 427 -3.55 -3.27 -22.52
CA LEU A 427 -4.18 -2.06 -23.06
C LEU A 427 -5.38 -1.61 -22.20
N VAL A 428 -6.28 -2.54 -21.86
CA VAL A 428 -7.41 -2.27 -20.95
C VAL A 428 -6.90 -1.83 -19.57
N ASN A 429 -5.85 -2.47 -19.06
CA ASN A 429 -5.26 -2.15 -17.76
C ASN A 429 -4.69 -0.72 -17.69
N VAL A 430 -3.93 -0.30 -18.72
CA VAL A 430 -3.42 1.08 -18.84
C VAL A 430 -4.58 2.08 -18.93
N VAL A 431 -5.53 1.86 -19.85
CA VAL A 431 -6.66 2.79 -20.08
C VAL A 431 -7.51 2.93 -18.81
N LEU A 432 -7.84 1.83 -18.14
CA LEU A 432 -8.62 1.87 -16.91
C LEU A 432 -7.81 2.47 -15.74
N GLY A 433 -6.51 2.20 -15.65
CA GLY A 433 -5.63 2.76 -14.63
C GLY A 433 -5.56 4.29 -14.66
N GLU A 434 -5.36 4.88 -15.84
CA GLU A 434 -5.35 6.34 -15.98
C GLU A 434 -6.76 6.94 -15.86
N ALA A 435 -7.80 6.25 -16.35
CA ALA A 435 -9.19 6.69 -16.20
C ALA A 435 -9.62 6.73 -14.73
N LEU A 436 -9.24 5.73 -13.92
CA LEU A 436 -9.46 5.71 -12.46
C LEU A 436 -8.79 6.91 -11.78
N LYS A 437 -7.54 7.21 -12.14
CA LYS A 437 -6.81 8.39 -11.62
C LYS A 437 -7.50 9.71 -11.98
N LEU A 438 -7.95 9.86 -13.22
CA LEU A 438 -8.67 11.04 -13.69
C LEU A 438 -10.03 11.20 -12.99
N MET A 439 -10.80 10.11 -12.86
CA MET A 439 -12.10 10.11 -12.19
C MET A 439 -11.98 10.39 -10.69
N ARG A 440 -10.98 9.84 -9.98
CA ARG A 440 -10.67 10.20 -8.59
C ARG A 440 -10.45 11.71 -8.48
N ASN A 441 -9.58 12.27 -9.31
CA ASN A 441 -9.20 13.68 -9.22
C ASN A 441 -10.39 14.63 -9.47
N ILE A 442 -11.23 14.33 -10.46
CA ILE A 442 -12.40 15.17 -10.82
C ILE A 442 -13.56 14.99 -9.83
N LEU A 443 -13.92 13.75 -9.47
CA LEU A 443 -15.14 13.46 -8.70
C LEU A 443 -14.94 13.62 -7.19
N ILE A 444 -13.77 13.23 -6.68
CA ILE A 444 -13.45 13.19 -5.25
C ILE A 444 -12.56 14.37 -4.89
N ILE A 445 -11.31 14.39 -5.39
CA ILE A 445 -10.26 15.26 -4.84
C ILE A 445 -10.61 16.75 -5.03
N ALA A 446 -11.15 17.15 -6.20
CA ALA A 446 -11.59 18.53 -6.42
C ALA A 446 -12.68 19.01 -5.43
N LYS A 447 -13.54 18.11 -4.92
CA LYS A 447 -14.52 18.44 -3.86
C LYS A 447 -13.84 18.55 -2.50
N LEU A 448 -12.91 17.63 -2.21
CA LEU A 448 -12.15 17.64 -0.96
C LEU A 448 -11.28 18.90 -0.83
N ASP A 449 -10.54 19.26 -1.89
CA ASP A 449 -9.78 20.50 -1.99
C ASP A 449 -10.67 21.73 -1.71
N ALA A 450 -11.88 21.79 -2.29
CA ALA A 450 -12.81 22.91 -2.09
C ALA A 450 -13.29 23.05 -0.63
N ILE A 451 -13.50 21.94 0.09
CA ILE A 451 -13.85 21.96 1.52
C ILE A 451 -12.63 22.35 2.35
N VAL A 452 -11.46 21.77 2.07
CA VAL A 452 -10.21 22.03 2.79
C VAL A 452 -9.76 23.49 2.66
N GLN A 453 -9.90 24.10 1.48
CA GLN A 453 -9.60 25.53 1.28
C GLN A 453 -10.61 26.46 1.96
N ARG A 454 -11.85 26.01 2.20
CA ARG A 454 -12.87 26.77 2.94
C ARG A 454 -12.52 26.88 4.42
N GLU A 455 -12.15 25.76 5.04
CA GLU A 455 -11.87 25.69 6.50
C GLU A 455 -10.42 26.04 6.84
N PHE A 456 -9.46 25.77 5.95
CA PHE A 456 -8.04 26.06 6.15
C PHE A 456 -7.41 26.92 5.03
N PRO A 457 -7.92 28.14 4.73
CA PRO A 457 -7.48 28.96 3.60
C PRO A 457 -5.95 29.06 3.42
N GLY A 458 -5.49 28.94 2.17
CA GLY A 458 -4.08 29.07 1.82
C GLY A 458 -3.21 27.86 2.20
N VAL A 459 -3.80 26.67 2.33
CA VAL A 459 -3.03 25.42 2.20
C VAL A 459 -2.74 25.12 0.73
N LYS A 460 -1.83 24.18 0.49
CA LYS A 460 -1.64 23.53 -0.80
C LYS A 460 -2.86 22.68 -1.19
N THR A 461 -2.98 22.29 -2.46
CA THR A 461 -3.95 21.25 -2.85
C THR A 461 -3.48 19.86 -2.42
N ILE A 462 -4.39 18.90 -2.38
CA ILE A 462 -4.09 17.49 -2.06
C ILE A 462 -3.03 16.92 -3.02
N GLN A 463 -3.10 17.25 -4.33
CA GLN A 463 -2.14 16.68 -5.30
C GLN A 463 -0.71 17.26 -5.14
N GLU A 464 -0.56 18.45 -4.56
CA GLU A 464 0.75 19.04 -4.24
C GLU A 464 1.44 18.42 -3.00
N VAL A 465 0.71 17.62 -2.20
CA VAL A 465 1.20 17.06 -0.93
C VAL A 465 0.97 15.56 -0.76
N GLU A 466 0.25 14.88 -1.66
CA GLU A 466 -0.01 13.42 -1.58
C GLU A 466 1.30 12.60 -1.50
N GLY A 467 2.39 13.08 -2.10
CA GLY A 467 3.72 12.46 -2.03
C GLY A 467 4.58 12.87 -0.83
N GLU A 468 4.11 13.74 0.07
CA GLU A 468 4.89 14.22 1.24
C GLU A 468 4.76 13.33 2.48
N ALA A 469 4.02 12.22 2.40
CA ALA A 469 4.01 11.20 3.44
C ALA A 469 5.42 10.68 3.72
N SER A 470 5.73 10.45 5.00
CA SER A 470 7.03 9.89 5.39
C SER A 470 7.11 8.40 5.05
N LEU A 471 6.03 7.65 5.28
CA LEU A 471 5.88 6.26 4.86
C LEU A 471 4.46 5.98 4.37
N TYR A 472 4.31 4.96 3.54
CA TYR A 472 3.06 4.25 3.28
C TYR A 472 3.20 2.82 3.78
N ILE A 473 2.50 2.44 4.85
CA ILE A 473 2.44 1.07 5.35
C ILE A 473 1.19 0.41 4.76
N SER A 474 1.33 -0.75 4.12
CA SER A 474 0.25 -1.45 3.44
C SER A 474 0.04 -2.83 4.03
N ASN A 475 -1.20 -3.16 4.40
CA ASN A 475 -1.64 -4.50 4.80
C ASN A 475 -1.71 -5.46 3.58
N ALA A 476 -0.56 -5.65 2.93
CA ALA A 476 -0.39 -6.41 1.70
C ALA A 476 0.74 -7.41 1.90
N HIS A 477 0.43 -8.71 1.87
CA HIS A 477 1.44 -9.76 2.00
C HIS A 477 1.95 -10.14 0.60
N ALA A 478 3.19 -10.64 0.48
CA ALA A 478 3.76 -11.05 -0.82
C ALA A 478 2.92 -12.13 -1.53
N ILE A 479 2.14 -12.90 -0.77
CA ILE A 479 1.18 -13.89 -1.27
C ILE A 479 -0.09 -13.24 -1.82
N THR A 480 -0.63 -12.21 -1.16
CA THR A 480 -1.94 -11.62 -1.50
C THR A 480 -1.88 -10.43 -2.47
N ASN A 481 -0.70 -9.82 -2.64
CA ASN A 481 -0.46 -8.74 -3.58
C ASN A 481 0.42 -9.19 -4.76
N TRP A 482 0.44 -8.42 -5.84
CA TRP A 482 1.35 -8.66 -6.96
C TRP A 482 2.77 -8.19 -6.60
N PRO A 483 3.85 -8.90 -6.98
CA PRO A 483 5.21 -8.41 -6.81
C PRO A 483 5.41 -7.07 -7.54
N ARG A 484 6.04 -6.11 -6.87
CA ARG A 484 6.22 -4.74 -7.37
C ARG A 484 7.61 -4.18 -7.05
N SER A 485 8.07 -3.27 -7.89
CA SER A 485 9.22 -2.41 -7.63
C SER A 485 8.78 -1.24 -6.74
N LEU A 486 9.08 -1.27 -5.44
CA LEU A 486 8.62 -0.26 -4.48
C LEU A 486 9.76 0.67 -4.02
N PRO A 487 9.49 1.96 -3.76
CA PRO A 487 10.43 2.86 -3.11
C PRO A 487 10.62 2.45 -1.63
N PRO A 488 11.76 2.77 -0.98
CA PRO A 488 11.98 2.46 0.43
C PRO A 488 10.98 3.10 1.40
N THR A 489 10.19 4.08 0.93
CA THR A 489 9.10 4.71 1.69
C THR A 489 7.75 4.00 1.59
N VAL A 490 7.62 2.93 0.80
CA VAL A 490 6.40 2.11 0.71
C VAL A 490 6.70 0.70 1.24
N LEU A 491 6.07 0.37 2.37
CA LEU A 491 6.30 -0.86 3.13
C LEU A 491 5.08 -1.77 3.02
N THR A 492 5.26 -2.97 2.48
CA THR A 492 4.21 -4.00 2.42
C THR A 492 4.36 -4.94 3.60
N ILE A 493 3.53 -4.73 4.62
CA ILE A 493 3.52 -5.46 5.90
C ILE A 493 2.11 -6.04 6.05
N GLY A 494 1.87 -7.21 5.47
CA GLY A 494 0.54 -7.80 5.33
C GLY A 494 0.14 -8.73 6.47
N ALA A 495 -1.15 -9.03 6.54
CA ALA A 495 -1.74 -9.96 7.50
C ALA A 495 -1.49 -9.62 8.98
N ILE A 496 -1.10 -8.38 9.32
CA ILE A 496 -0.77 -7.98 10.69
C ILE A 496 -1.94 -8.11 11.68
N HIS A 497 -3.17 -8.12 11.17
CA HIS A 497 -4.41 -8.35 11.92
C HIS A 497 -4.69 -9.85 12.18
N ALA A 498 -4.04 -10.76 11.47
CA ALA A 498 -4.16 -12.19 11.68
C ALA A 498 -3.25 -12.64 12.82
N ARG A 499 -3.78 -13.48 13.71
CA ARG A 499 -3.10 -13.97 14.92
C ARG A 499 -3.42 -15.45 15.16
N PRO A 500 -2.66 -16.16 16.00
CA PRO A 500 -3.04 -17.48 16.46
C PRO A 500 -4.46 -17.49 17.05
N ALA A 501 -5.20 -18.57 16.79
CA ALA A 501 -6.55 -18.78 17.31
C ALA A 501 -6.54 -18.86 18.85
N LYS A 502 -7.41 -18.08 19.48
CA LYS A 502 -7.68 -18.10 20.93
C LYS A 502 -8.77 -19.13 21.22
N GLN A 503 -9.03 -19.38 22.50
CA GLN A 503 -10.10 -20.29 22.91
C GLN A 503 -11.48 -19.73 22.50
N LEU A 504 -12.27 -20.53 21.79
CA LEU A 504 -13.62 -20.16 21.40
C LEU A 504 -14.52 -19.89 22.63
N PRO A 505 -15.38 -18.85 22.61
CA PRO A 505 -16.42 -18.66 23.63
C PRO A 505 -17.35 -19.87 23.70
N PRO A 506 -17.90 -20.24 24.88
CA PRO A 506 -18.61 -21.50 25.09
C PRO A 506 -19.71 -21.83 24.06
N LYS A 507 -20.51 -20.83 23.66
CA LYS A 507 -21.55 -20.94 22.61
C LYS A 507 -21.00 -21.51 21.30
N PHE A 508 -19.84 -21.02 20.86
CA PHE A 508 -19.19 -21.47 19.63
C PHE A 508 -18.43 -22.77 19.84
N LYS A 509 -17.76 -22.94 21.00
CA LYS A 509 -16.92 -24.10 21.28
C LYS A 509 -17.70 -25.42 21.17
N VAL A 510 -18.84 -25.56 21.87
CA VAL A 510 -19.64 -26.80 21.81
C VAL A 510 -20.09 -27.09 20.38
N PHE A 511 -20.54 -26.06 19.66
CA PHE A 511 -21.01 -26.22 18.28
C PHE A 511 -19.88 -26.64 17.31
N ALA A 512 -18.66 -26.15 17.52
CA ALA A 512 -17.46 -26.39 16.73
C ALA A 512 -16.75 -27.71 17.07
N ASP A 513 -16.74 -28.14 18.34
CA ASP A 513 -16.12 -29.38 18.81
C ASP A 513 -16.85 -30.61 18.26
N GLU A 514 -18.18 -30.63 18.38
CA GLU A 514 -19.06 -31.73 17.96
C GLU A 514 -19.23 -31.85 16.44
N ALA A 515 -18.67 -30.92 15.65
CA ALA A 515 -18.75 -30.89 14.19
C ALA A 515 -17.87 -31.98 13.56
N LYS A 516 -18.32 -33.24 13.62
CA LYS A 516 -17.56 -34.43 13.16
C LYS A 516 -17.06 -34.32 11.73
N ASP A 517 -17.95 -33.95 10.80
CA ASP A 517 -17.66 -33.73 9.38
C ASP A 517 -17.02 -32.36 9.11
N GLY A 518 -16.75 -31.59 10.17
CA GLY A 518 -16.29 -30.21 10.16
C GLY A 518 -17.42 -29.19 10.05
N PHE A 519 -17.05 -27.92 9.92
CA PHE A 519 -18.00 -26.82 9.77
C PHE A 519 -17.55 -25.73 8.78
N ILE A 520 -18.53 -24.93 8.37
CA ILE A 520 -18.41 -23.80 7.45
C ILE A 520 -18.66 -22.52 8.24
N VAL A 521 -17.91 -21.45 7.94
CA VAL A 521 -18.15 -20.10 8.48
C VAL A 521 -18.61 -19.20 7.33
N PHE A 522 -19.72 -18.47 7.50
CA PHE A 522 -20.28 -17.58 6.46
C PHE A 522 -20.47 -16.16 6.96
N THR A 523 -19.85 -15.19 6.26
CA THR A 523 -19.86 -13.77 6.64
C THR A 523 -19.48 -12.85 5.46
N LEU A 524 -20.31 -11.85 5.19
CA LEU A 524 -20.02 -10.79 4.21
C LEU A 524 -19.24 -9.60 4.83
N GLY A 525 -18.61 -9.83 5.98
CA GLY A 525 -17.67 -8.91 6.62
C GLY A 525 -18.36 -7.85 7.48
N SER A 526 -17.93 -6.59 7.32
CA SER A 526 -18.45 -5.42 8.06
C SER A 526 -18.92 -4.27 7.15
N PHE A 527 -19.04 -4.52 5.84
CA PHE A 527 -19.40 -3.52 4.84
C PHE A 527 -20.72 -3.87 4.11
N VAL A 528 -21.00 -5.17 3.94
CA VAL A 528 -22.30 -5.69 3.50
C VAL A 528 -22.90 -6.49 4.66
N SER A 529 -24.15 -6.21 5.01
CA SER A 529 -24.89 -7.03 5.99
C SER A 529 -25.24 -8.36 5.35
N VAL A 530 -25.12 -9.46 6.07
CA VAL A 530 -25.58 -10.77 5.58
C VAL A 530 -27.11 -10.84 5.66
N SER A 531 -27.70 -10.19 6.65
CA SER A 531 -29.16 -10.05 6.81
C SER A 531 -29.87 -9.25 5.71
N SER A 532 -29.15 -8.53 4.85
CA SER A 532 -29.76 -7.82 3.69
C SER A 532 -29.72 -8.64 2.39
N MET A 533 -29.41 -9.93 2.44
CA MET A 533 -29.58 -10.83 1.29
C MET A 533 -31.06 -10.94 0.87
N PRO A 534 -31.38 -10.83 -0.43
CA PRO A 534 -32.67 -11.21 -1.00
C PRO A 534 -33.15 -12.59 -0.55
N GLN A 535 -34.45 -12.74 -0.28
CA GLN A 535 -35.03 -13.97 0.29
C GLN A 535 -34.78 -15.21 -0.59
N ASP A 536 -34.78 -15.07 -1.92
CA ASP A 536 -34.47 -16.14 -2.87
C ASP A 536 -33.04 -16.68 -2.71
N LEU A 537 -32.08 -15.82 -2.35
CA LEU A 537 -30.73 -16.24 -1.97
C LEU A 537 -30.73 -16.86 -0.57
N VAL A 538 -31.38 -16.25 0.43
CA VAL A 538 -31.48 -16.81 1.80
C VAL A 538 -32.04 -18.24 1.77
N ASP A 539 -33.12 -18.47 1.02
CA ASP A 539 -33.73 -19.79 0.85
C ASP A 539 -32.79 -20.77 0.14
N THR A 540 -32.02 -20.30 -0.86
CA THR A 540 -31.02 -21.11 -1.57
C THR A 540 -29.89 -21.55 -0.65
N PHE A 541 -29.30 -20.62 0.11
CA PHE A 541 -28.28 -20.94 1.12
C PHE A 541 -28.84 -21.88 2.19
N MET A 542 -30.06 -21.65 2.67
CA MET A 542 -30.74 -22.52 3.65
C MET A 542 -31.00 -23.93 3.10
N ARG A 543 -31.49 -24.08 1.86
CA ARG A 543 -31.75 -25.37 1.19
C ARG A 543 -30.49 -26.17 0.87
N VAL A 544 -29.33 -25.52 0.75
CA VAL A 544 -28.04 -26.21 0.57
C VAL A 544 -27.44 -26.57 1.93
N PHE A 545 -27.26 -25.59 2.82
CA PHE A 545 -26.64 -25.79 4.13
C PHE A 545 -27.35 -26.86 4.96
N SER A 546 -28.69 -26.93 4.93
CA SER A 546 -29.47 -27.96 5.63
C SER A 546 -29.25 -29.41 5.13
N LYS A 547 -28.61 -29.59 3.96
CA LYS A 547 -28.30 -30.89 3.35
C LYS A 547 -26.81 -31.27 3.43
N LEU A 548 -25.98 -30.41 4.03
CA LEU A 548 -24.58 -30.71 4.26
C LEU A 548 -24.41 -31.47 5.60
N PRO A 549 -23.52 -32.47 5.68
CA PRO A 549 -23.16 -33.09 6.96
C PRO A 549 -22.36 -32.12 7.85
N GLN A 550 -21.71 -31.12 7.24
CA GLN A 550 -21.06 -30.03 7.97
C GLN A 550 -22.08 -29.20 8.77
N ARG A 551 -21.63 -28.71 9.93
CA ARG A 551 -22.30 -27.60 10.61
C ARG A 551 -21.98 -26.28 9.91
N VAL A 552 -22.82 -25.26 10.08
CA VAL A 552 -22.63 -23.93 9.48
C VAL A 552 -22.82 -22.86 10.53
N ILE A 553 -21.85 -21.95 10.66
CA ILE A 553 -21.91 -20.79 11.53
C ILE A 553 -22.07 -19.55 10.63
N TRP A 554 -23.26 -18.97 10.65
CA TRP A 554 -23.73 -17.99 9.68
C TRP A 554 -23.93 -16.64 10.40
N LYS A 555 -23.17 -15.61 10.00
CA LYS A 555 -23.39 -14.25 10.50
C LYS A 555 -24.75 -13.72 9.99
N TRP A 556 -25.57 -13.18 10.88
CA TRP A 556 -26.94 -12.75 10.61
C TRP A 556 -27.31 -11.56 11.50
N GLU A 557 -27.29 -10.36 10.94
CA GLU A 557 -27.47 -9.09 11.62
C GLU A 557 -28.96 -8.65 11.58
N ALA A 558 -29.86 -9.55 11.96
CA ALA A 558 -31.30 -9.33 12.06
C ALA A 558 -31.94 -10.35 13.01
N ALA A 559 -33.26 -10.31 13.17
CA ALA A 559 -34.00 -11.36 13.86
C ALA A 559 -33.72 -12.74 13.23
N ILE A 560 -33.43 -13.73 14.06
CA ILE A 560 -33.17 -15.11 13.65
C ILE A 560 -34.53 -15.83 13.50
N PRO A 561 -34.79 -16.56 12.39
CA PRO A 561 -36.02 -17.32 12.23
C PRO A 561 -36.16 -18.46 13.26
N ASP A 562 -37.38 -18.72 13.75
CA ASP A 562 -37.62 -19.74 14.80
C ASP A 562 -37.24 -21.16 14.38
N ASN A 563 -37.37 -21.48 13.08
CA ASN A 563 -37.17 -22.83 12.53
C ASN A 563 -35.87 -22.95 11.73
N ILE A 564 -34.72 -22.67 12.37
CA ILE A 564 -33.41 -22.96 11.76
C ILE A 564 -33.07 -24.47 11.83
N PRO A 565 -32.49 -25.07 10.77
CA PRO A 565 -31.99 -26.44 10.77
C PRO A 565 -30.93 -26.67 11.87
N PRO A 566 -30.89 -27.85 12.53
CA PRO A 566 -30.04 -28.08 13.71
C PRO A 566 -28.53 -28.10 13.42
N ASN A 567 -28.12 -28.17 12.15
CA ASN A 567 -26.72 -28.02 11.74
C ASN A 567 -26.34 -26.55 11.44
N ILE A 568 -27.25 -25.58 11.57
CA ILE A 568 -27.01 -24.17 11.29
C ILE A 568 -27.12 -23.34 12.58
N MET A 569 -26.09 -22.56 12.88
CA MET A 569 -26.07 -21.55 13.94
C MET A 569 -26.01 -20.15 13.33
N MET A 570 -27.10 -19.40 13.47
CA MET A 570 -27.12 -17.96 13.13
C MET A 570 -26.68 -17.11 14.32
N VAL A 571 -25.86 -16.09 14.08
CA VAL A 571 -25.35 -15.15 15.10
C VAL A 571 -25.08 -13.75 14.53
N ASP A 572 -25.28 -12.72 15.33
CA ASP A 572 -24.97 -11.32 15.00
C ASP A 572 -23.45 -11.05 14.83
N TRP A 573 -22.61 -11.74 15.61
CA TRP A 573 -21.16 -11.57 15.64
C TRP A 573 -20.38 -12.90 15.62
N LEU A 574 -19.18 -12.88 15.04
CA LEU A 574 -18.28 -14.04 14.92
C LEU A 574 -16.89 -13.77 15.53
N PRO A 575 -16.33 -14.69 16.34
CA PRO A 575 -14.91 -14.72 16.67
C PRO A 575 -14.15 -15.33 15.47
N GLN A 576 -14.07 -14.57 14.37
CA GLN A 576 -13.77 -15.08 13.02
C GLN A 576 -12.42 -15.81 12.87
N GLN A 577 -11.38 -15.39 13.59
CA GLN A 577 -10.04 -16.02 13.58
C GLN A 577 -9.88 -17.18 14.57
N ASP A 578 -10.87 -17.38 15.44
CA ASP A 578 -10.87 -18.46 16.44
C ASP A 578 -11.66 -19.68 15.94
N LEU A 579 -12.69 -19.41 15.12
CA LEU A 579 -13.44 -20.38 14.32
C LEU A 579 -12.57 -21.07 13.27
#